data_AF-A0A1V6S0W8-F1
#
_entry.id   AF-A0A1V6S0W8-F1
#
_cell.length_a   1.000
_cell.length_b   1.000
_cell.length_c   1.000
_cell.angle_alpha   90.00
_cell.angle_beta   90.00
_cell.angle_gamma   90.00
#
_symmetry.space_group_name_H-M   'P 1'
#
loop_
_entity.id
_entity.type
_entity.pdbx_description
1 polymer ?
#
loop_
_entity_poly.entity_id
_entity_poly.type
_entity_poly.pdbx_seq_one_letter_code
_entity_poly.pdbx_strand_id
1 'polypeptide(L)'
;MPLGLTLGVAKAEKVELSKDAPLSEWPGVRGISGYDEGNYVAVLFLAWAYILSAKWAELLDRSEMHQCSTKYSYETGKEPEDSVQPEVIEVDLPPDANEAEIVWWNAVLSGTPTWDISVEYESEKFVSPWAVSLSGATLLRAKQENHLQSSMHKPPSSTTAFQYLTRFCDHHRIYAQCTAALSATFFTRNPLVRTAPTLPIPRSAKDSECYSTPTSPQSVAALISEHEKLLPYYMTLSSQVWSTTLPALTSMCFNPDIPCNLVSAWINAAFAVMDPIVKEGDIIRLLNGLSAHQPRLASLWLGAAIMGASSIYLKHCEQGMTVPSLEAEAWMGVTTTFLTQPPRIYAKDADSIQREDECKLLFLATPSDGSYDHGYVICWTWRPFGSTKVCDTDILLREHLGCGCHALEYEGWSWELGDGSRIEDTGVEARLASLLYSTSTSRSMSAPVSMCVSCPKQGATSADLPALPKDCEYDLYSEQKSTNPTRGIFCWLRLDGFPANEKGIYQHSWVVIGRRKDEEVDEYESDDSTAGARAQRVEN
;
A
#
# COMPACT_ATOMS: atom_id res chain seq x y z
N MET A 1 -16.19 5.62 -10.10
CA MET A 1 -15.47 6.88 -10.39
C MET A 1 -14.18 6.54 -11.10
N PRO A 2 -13.82 7.21 -12.21
CA PRO A 2 -12.50 7.03 -12.80
C PRO A 2 -11.45 7.52 -11.81
N LEU A 3 -10.52 6.64 -11.44
CA LEU A 3 -9.37 6.99 -10.62
C LEU A 3 -8.36 7.72 -11.50
N GLY A 4 -8.04 8.97 -11.15
CA GLY A 4 -7.00 9.72 -11.85
C GLY A 4 -5.63 9.13 -11.52
N LEU A 5 -4.95 8.54 -12.52
CA LEU A 5 -3.58 8.06 -12.36
C LEU A 5 -2.61 9.25 -12.47
N THR A 6 -1.75 9.43 -11.47
CA THR A 6 -0.68 10.45 -11.56
C THR A 6 0.38 9.97 -12.55
N LEU A 7 0.38 10.53 -13.76
CA LEU A 7 1.34 10.20 -14.82
C LEU A 7 2.68 10.92 -14.69
N GLY A 8 2.75 12.02 -13.95
CA GLY A 8 3.97 12.80 -13.77
C GLY A 8 3.81 13.81 -12.65
N VAL A 9 4.91 14.35 -12.16
CA VAL A 9 4.92 15.32 -11.06
C VAL A 9 5.79 16.52 -11.36
N ALA A 10 5.50 17.65 -10.72
CA ALA A 10 6.19 18.91 -11.01
C ALA A 10 7.66 18.97 -10.53
N LYS A 11 8.02 18.23 -9.47
CA LYS A 11 9.35 18.27 -8.83
C LYS A 11 9.72 16.91 -8.26
N ALA A 12 11.01 16.57 -8.27
CA ALA A 12 11.53 15.40 -7.58
C ALA A 12 11.31 15.50 -6.06
N GLU A 13 11.14 14.35 -5.40
CA GLU A 13 11.07 14.27 -3.94
C GLU A 13 12.46 14.51 -3.34
N LYS A 14 12.53 15.17 -2.18
CA LYS A 14 13.80 15.34 -1.46
C LYS A 14 14.01 14.18 -0.50
N VAL A 15 15.20 13.59 -0.51
CA VAL A 15 15.61 12.56 0.44
C VAL A 15 16.95 12.95 1.07
N GLU A 16 17.15 12.59 2.33
CA GLU A 16 18.38 12.94 3.08
C GLU A 16 19.05 11.70 3.65
N LEU A 17 20.36 11.74 3.86
CA LEU A 17 21.07 10.68 4.57
C LEU A 17 21.16 11.03 6.06
N SER A 18 20.90 10.04 6.92
CA SER A 18 21.00 10.25 8.37
C SER A 18 21.55 9.03 9.10
N LYS A 19 22.26 9.29 10.20
CA LYS A 19 22.67 8.25 11.18
C LYS A 19 21.48 7.72 11.98
N ASP A 20 20.45 8.55 12.13
CA ASP A 20 19.21 8.25 12.85
C ASP A 20 18.11 7.71 11.94
N ALA A 21 18.42 7.46 10.65
CA ALA A 21 17.47 6.88 9.73
C ALA A 21 17.06 5.46 10.20
N PRO A 22 15.81 5.04 9.92
CA PRO A 22 15.37 3.68 10.17
C PRO A 22 16.30 2.65 9.54
N LEU A 23 16.58 1.56 10.26
CA LEU A 23 17.50 0.51 9.79
C LEU A 23 18.88 1.04 9.40
N SER A 24 19.42 2.00 10.17
CA SER A 24 20.80 2.48 10.04
C SER A 24 21.83 1.35 10.15
N GLU A 25 21.48 0.28 10.86
CA GLU A 25 22.14 -1.01 10.81
C GLU A 25 21.21 -2.05 10.17
N TRP A 26 21.70 -2.70 9.12
CA TRP A 26 20.94 -3.75 8.46
C TRP A 26 20.93 -5.01 9.33
N PRO A 27 19.75 -5.58 9.64
CA PRO A 27 19.62 -6.72 10.55
C PRO A 27 20.10 -8.06 9.95
N GLY A 28 20.46 -8.08 8.67
CA GLY A 28 20.77 -9.30 7.93
C GLY A 28 19.53 -10.13 7.59
N VAL A 29 19.75 -11.30 7.00
CA VAL A 29 18.69 -12.25 6.62
C VAL A 29 18.81 -13.52 7.44
N ARG A 30 17.74 -13.89 8.14
CA ARG A 30 17.74 -15.09 8.97
C ARG A 30 17.96 -16.35 8.11
N GLY A 31 18.94 -17.17 8.51
CA GLY A 31 19.22 -18.44 7.84
C GLY A 31 20.19 -18.34 6.66
N ILE A 32 20.75 -17.17 6.39
CA ILE A 32 21.74 -16.94 5.33
C ILE A 32 22.96 -16.25 5.94
N SER A 33 24.15 -16.79 5.67
CA SER A 33 25.43 -16.25 6.13
C SER A 33 26.29 -15.84 4.94
N GLY A 34 27.04 -14.74 5.06
CA GLY A 34 27.93 -14.24 3.99
C GLY A 34 27.19 -13.54 2.82
N TYR A 35 25.94 -13.14 3.04
CA TYR A 35 25.09 -12.37 2.12
C TYR A 35 24.42 -11.22 2.88
N ASP A 36 24.02 -10.18 2.15
CA ASP A 36 23.33 -9.02 2.68
C ASP A 36 24.08 -8.36 3.85
N GLU A 37 25.42 -8.40 3.84
CA GLU A 37 26.28 -7.74 4.80
C GLU A 37 26.45 -6.24 4.48
N GLY A 38 26.84 -5.44 5.48
CA GLY A 38 26.88 -3.99 5.35
C GLY A 38 25.48 -3.37 5.24
N ASN A 39 25.41 -2.12 4.78
CA ASN A 39 24.15 -1.41 4.53
C ASN A 39 24.29 -0.58 3.26
N TYR A 40 23.57 -0.97 2.21
CA TYR A 40 23.57 -0.34 0.89
C TYR A 40 22.17 0.13 0.48
N VAL A 41 21.20 0.14 1.41
CA VAL A 41 19.79 0.47 1.14
C VAL A 41 19.64 1.82 0.43
N ALA A 42 20.36 2.85 0.86
CA ALA A 42 20.31 4.17 0.19
C ALA A 42 20.83 4.13 -1.24
N VAL A 43 21.94 3.41 -1.51
CA VAL A 43 22.52 3.25 -2.86
C VAL A 43 21.52 2.55 -3.78
N LEU A 44 20.95 1.45 -3.30
CA LEU A 44 19.98 0.64 -4.04
C LEU A 44 18.67 1.40 -4.27
N PHE A 45 18.21 2.19 -3.30
CA PHE A 45 17.03 3.04 -3.43
C PHE A 45 17.20 4.08 -4.54
N LEU A 46 18.35 4.78 -4.57
CA LEU A 46 18.65 5.76 -5.61
C LEU A 46 18.73 5.10 -7.00
N ALA A 47 19.32 3.91 -7.11
CA ALA A 47 19.37 3.15 -8.34
C ALA A 47 17.97 2.73 -8.82
N TRP A 48 17.11 2.23 -7.93
CA TRP A 48 15.73 1.91 -8.25
C TRP A 48 14.91 3.12 -8.67
N ALA A 49 15.08 4.25 -7.97
CA ALA A 49 14.44 5.51 -8.33
C ALA A 49 14.81 5.95 -9.77
N TYR A 50 16.09 5.81 -10.16
CA TYR A 50 16.52 6.02 -11.54
C TYR A 50 15.87 5.03 -12.50
N ILE A 51 15.92 3.72 -12.20
CA ILE A 51 15.39 2.67 -13.09
C ILE A 51 13.88 2.88 -13.35
N LEU A 52 13.10 3.18 -12.30
CA LEU A 52 11.68 3.49 -12.40
C LEU A 52 11.44 4.77 -13.21
N SER A 53 12.27 5.79 -13.03
CA SER A 53 12.20 7.04 -13.79
C SER A 53 12.51 6.85 -15.27
N ALA A 54 13.55 6.06 -15.59
CA ALA A 54 13.91 5.72 -16.97
C ALA A 54 12.80 4.87 -17.62
N LYS A 55 12.26 3.88 -16.89
CA LYS A 55 11.16 3.04 -17.38
C LYS A 55 9.91 3.85 -17.67
N TRP A 56 9.61 4.80 -16.80
CA TRP A 56 8.52 5.75 -16.96
C TRP A 56 8.66 6.55 -18.27
N ALA A 57 9.82 7.16 -18.52
CA ALA A 57 10.06 7.90 -19.75
C ALA A 57 9.98 6.98 -20.99
N GLU A 58 10.57 5.80 -20.96
CA GLU A 58 10.52 4.81 -22.06
C GLU A 58 9.09 4.35 -22.41
N LEU A 59 8.20 4.30 -21.43
CA LEU A 59 6.80 3.96 -21.65
C LEU A 59 6.03 5.12 -22.29
N LEU A 60 6.30 6.36 -21.86
CA LEU A 60 5.66 7.57 -22.39
C LEU A 60 6.17 7.95 -23.77
N ASP A 61 7.44 7.71 -24.08
CA ASP A 61 8.08 8.00 -25.37
C ASP A 61 7.44 7.25 -26.56
N ARG A 62 6.58 6.27 -26.27
CA ARG A 62 5.77 5.56 -27.27
C ARG A 62 4.61 6.40 -27.82
N SER A 63 4.30 7.51 -27.16
CA SER A 63 3.24 8.44 -27.54
C SER A 63 3.83 9.66 -28.22
N GLU A 64 3.30 10.03 -29.38
CA GLU A 64 3.70 11.25 -30.10
C GLU A 64 3.38 12.54 -29.32
N MET A 65 2.53 12.46 -28.31
CA MET A 65 2.11 13.60 -27.48
C MET A 65 3.09 13.91 -26.34
N HIS A 66 3.99 12.98 -26.02
CA HIS A 66 4.92 13.10 -24.89
C HIS A 66 6.35 13.23 -25.41
N GLN A 67 6.98 14.38 -25.14
CA GLN A 67 8.38 14.58 -25.53
C GLN A 67 9.29 14.24 -24.36
N CYS A 68 9.91 13.06 -24.42
CA CYS A 68 10.79 12.59 -23.36
C CYS A 68 12.21 13.14 -23.54
N SER A 69 12.82 13.62 -22.45
CA SER A 69 14.21 14.04 -22.41
C SER A 69 14.94 13.31 -21.28
N THR A 70 16.07 12.70 -21.61
CA THR A 70 16.95 12.02 -20.66
C THR A 70 18.38 12.51 -20.88
N LYS A 71 18.93 13.25 -19.91
CA LYS A 71 20.25 13.89 -20.03
C LYS A 71 20.96 13.89 -18.69
N TYR A 72 22.29 13.92 -18.70
CA TYR A 72 23.05 14.35 -17.53
C TYR A 72 22.99 15.88 -17.44
N SER A 73 22.72 16.42 -16.25
CA SER A 73 22.84 17.86 -16.02
C SER A 73 24.24 18.17 -15.54
N TYR A 74 24.90 19.08 -16.24
CA TYR A 74 26.22 19.59 -15.89
C TYR A 74 26.15 20.95 -15.17
N GLU A 75 24.95 21.42 -14.82
CA GLU A 75 24.77 22.72 -14.18
C GLU A 75 25.21 22.70 -12.70
N THR A 76 26.44 23.21 -12.53
CA THR A 76 27.00 23.93 -11.38
C THR A 76 27.31 23.16 -10.09
N GLY A 77 28.57 22.69 -10.01
CA GLY A 77 29.35 22.87 -8.79
C GLY A 77 29.95 24.28 -8.77
N LYS A 78 29.14 25.32 -8.49
CA LYS A 78 29.69 26.51 -7.81
C LYS A 78 29.58 26.19 -6.34
N GLU A 79 30.68 25.71 -5.75
CA GLU A 79 30.76 25.60 -4.30
C GLU A 79 30.41 26.96 -3.69
N PRO A 80 29.47 27.04 -2.74
CA PRO A 80 29.37 28.21 -1.90
C PRO A 80 30.72 28.38 -1.20
N GLU A 81 31.38 29.53 -1.37
CA GLU A 81 32.71 29.82 -0.79
C GLU A 81 32.75 29.74 0.76
N ASP A 82 31.62 29.47 1.42
CA ASP A 82 31.46 29.49 2.89
C ASP A 82 30.85 28.21 3.52
N SER A 83 30.74 27.07 2.82
CA SER A 83 30.19 25.85 3.45
C SER A 83 31.26 24.91 4.01
N VAL A 84 31.04 24.41 5.23
CA VAL A 84 31.71 23.24 5.82
C VAL A 84 31.82 22.15 4.76
N GLN A 85 33.02 21.59 4.55
CA GLN A 85 33.20 20.54 3.55
C GLN A 85 32.25 19.37 3.84
N PRO A 86 31.45 18.93 2.86
CA PRO A 86 30.50 17.86 3.06
C PRO A 86 31.23 16.54 3.38
N GLU A 87 30.64 15.72 4.25
CA GLU A 87 31.13 14.37 4.53
C GLU A 87 30.91 13.51 3.27
N VAL A 88 32.00 13.06 2.64
CA VAL A 88 31.92 12.23 1.41
C VAL A 88 32.05 10.76 1.78
N ILE A 89 31.09 9.95 1.34
CA ILE A 89 31.06 8.51 1.55
C ILE A 89 31.33 7.83 0.21
N GLU A 90 32.39 7.04 0.18
CA GLU A 90 32.79 6.28 -0.98
C GLU A 90 32.06 4.93 -1.05
N VAL A 91 31.54 4.61 -2.23
CA VAL A 91 30.86 3.34 -2.51
C VAL A 91 31.74 2.53 -3.46
N ASP A 92 32.11 1.31 -3.04
CA ASP A 92 32.88 0.39 -3.88
C ASP A 92 32.00 -0.14 -5.02
N LEU A 93 32.51 -0.03 -6.25
CA LEU A 93 31.85 -0.54 -7.46
C LEU A 93 32.49 -1.86 -7.91
N PRO A 94 31.79 -2.66 -8.74
CA PRO A 94 32.39 -3.84 -9.34
C PRO A 94 33.73 -3.49 -10.03
N PRO A 95 34.81 -4.29 -9.84
CA PRO A 95 36.15 -3.97 -10.34
C PRO A 95 36.24 -3.98 -11.88
N ASP A 96 35.29 -4.61 -12.55
CA ASP A 96 35.16 -4.69 -14.01
C ASP A 96 34.08 -3.72 -14.55
N ALA A 97 33.63 -2.74 -13.77
CA ALA A 97 32.69 -1.73 -14.21
C ALA A 97 33.29 -0.91 -15.35
N ASN A 98 32.53 -0.77 -16.45
CA ASN A 98 32.98 0.03 -17.59
C ASN A 98 32.78 1.54 -17.31
N GLU A 99 33.38 2.40 -18.13
CA GLU A 99 33.28 3.86 -17.95
C GLU A 99 31.84 4.38 -17.91
N ALA A 100 30.95 3.83 -18.76
CA ALA A 100 29.54 4.25 -18.80
C ALA A 100 28.78 3.88 -17.52
N GLU A 101 29.06 2.72 -16.93
CA GLU A 101 28.51 2.27 -15.65
C GLU A 101 29.03 3.13 -14.49
N ILE A 102 30.33 3.46 -14.48
CA ILE A 102 30.92 4.32 -13.46
C ILE A 102 30.33 5.74 -13.53
N VAL A 103 30.16 6.30 -14.74
CA VAL A 103 29.51 7.60 -14.93
C VAL A 103 28.07 7.57 -14.44
N TRP A 104 27.33 6.49 -14.74
CA TRP A 104 25.96 6.32 -14.26
C TRP A 104 25.88 6.23 -12.73
N TRP A 105 26.72 5.41 -12.08
CA TRP A 105 26.75 5.33 -10.61
C TRP A 105 27.08 6.67 -9.97
N ASN A 106 28.05 7.42 -10.50
CA ASN A 106 28.37 8.76 -9.98
C ASN A 106 27.17 9.71 -10.08
N ALA A 107 26.41 9.68 -11.18
CA ALA A 107 25.19 10.47 -11.32
C ALA A 107 24.09 10.01 -10.34
N VAL A 108 23.82 8.70 -10.25
CA VAL A 108 22.79 8.16 -9.34
C VAL A 108 23.10 8.48 -7.87
N LEU A 109 24.36 8.29 -7.45
CA LEU A 109 24.81 8.56 -6.08
C LEU A 109 24.78 10.05 -5.71
N SER A 110 24.97 10.93 -6.70
CA SER A 110 24.86 12.38 -6.49
C SER A 110 23.41 12.88 -6.42
N GLY A 111 22.43 12.05 -6.82
CA GLY A 111 21.01 12.42 -6.90
C GLY A 111 20.71 13.46 -7.99
N THR A 112 19.43 13.82 -8.15
CA THR A 112 19.05 14.95 -9.03
C THR A 112 19.58 16.27 -8.45
N PRO A 113 20.08 17.20 -9.29
CA PRO A 113 19.84 17.28 -10.73
C PRO A 113 20.88 16.60 -11.63
N THR A 114 21.87 15.85 -11.12
CA THR A 114 22.98 15.33 -11.97
C THR A 114 22.52 14.47 -13.15
N TRP A 115 21.34 13.88 -13.06
CA TRP A 115 20.56 13.37 -14.17
C TRP A 115 19.18 14.04 -14.20
N ASP A 116 18.66 14.28 -15.42
CA ASP A 116 17.34 14.86 -15.69
C ASP A 116 16.58 13.89 -16.61
N ILE A 117 15.54 13.25 -16.06
CA ILE A 117 14.56 12.47 -16.81
C ILE A 117 13.22 13.19 -16.67
N SER A 118 12.74 13.70 -17.79
CA SER A 118 11.54 14.53 -17.82
C SER A 118 10.70 14.25 -19.06
N VAL A 119 9.42 14.55 -18.96
CA VAL A 119 8.49 14.52 -20.07
C VAL A 119 7.82 15.87 -20.20
N GLU A 120 7.80 16.41 -21.41
CA GLU A 120 6.99 17.57 -21.76
C GLU A 120 5.65 17.10 -22.32
N TYR A 121 4.56 17.61 -21.75
CA TYR A 121 3.18 17.35 -22.14
C TYR A 121 2.40 18.66 -22.08
N GLU A 122 1.69 19.03 -23.14
CA GLU A 122 0.94 20.30 -23.24
C GLU A 122 1.78 21.56 -22.87
N SER A 123 3.07 21.56 -23.20
CA SER A 123 4.05 22.62 -22.88
C SER A 123 4.41 22.73 -21.38
N GLU A 124 4.00 21.76 -20.56
CA GLU A 124 4.43 21.64 -19.16
C GLU A 124 5.46 20.51 -19.01
N LYS A 125 6.50 20.76 -18.20
CA LYS A 125 7.56 19.80 -17.91
C LYS A 125 7.26 19.04 -16.62
N PHE A 126 7.17 17.72 -16.71
CA PHE A 126 6.99 16.81 -15.60
C PHE A 126 8.24 15.94 -15.40
N VAL A 127 8.44 15.48 -14.18
CA VAL A 127 9.39 14.41 -13.84
C VAL A 127 8.64 13.17 -13.36
N SER A 128 9.35 12.06 -13.27
CA SER A 128 8.79 10.81 -12.79
C SER A 128 8.28 10.90 -11.34
N PRO A 129 7.18 10.20 -10.98
CA PRO A 129 6.78 10.05 -9.58
C PRO A 129 7.88 9.47 -8.67
N TRP A 130 8.81 8.71 -9.21
CA TRP A 130 9.95 8.13 -8.46
C TRP A 130 11.22 8.98 -8.54
N ALA A 131 11.18 10.17 -9.14
CA ALA A 131 12.34 11.05 -9.20
C ALA A 131 12.70 11.57 -7.80
N VAL A 132 13.98 11.47 -7.44
CA VAL A 132 14.50 11.86 -6.12
C VAL A 132 15.71 12.78 -6.23
N SER A 133 15.78 13.75 -5.31
CA SER A 133 16.91 14.66 -5.10
C SER A 133 17.53 14.36 -3.75
N LEU A 134 18.84 14.15 -3.74
CA LEU A 134 19.59 13.97 -2.51
C LEU A 134 19.92 15.35 -1.93
N SER A 135 19.49 15.63 -0.71
CA SER A 135 19.83 16.86 0.02
C SER A 135 20.57 16.55 1.32
N GLY A 136 21.33 17.52 1.83
CA GLY A 136 22.04 17.42 3.10
C GLY A 136 23.55 17.64 2.98
N ALA A 137 24.25 17.46 4.10
CA ALA A 137 25.69 17.67 4.22
C ALA A 137 26.54 16.43 3.88
N THR A 138 25.90 15.29 3.63
CA THR A 138 26.57 14.03 3.30
C THR A 138 26.39 13.72 1.82
N LEU A 139 27.49 13.47 1.12
CA LEU A 139 27.51 13.14 -0.30
C LEU A 139 27.93 11.68 -0.49
N LEU A 140 27.34 11.01 -1.48
CA LEU A 140 27.80 9.71 -1.93
C LEU A 140 28.61 9.87 -3.22
N ARG A 141 29.69 9.09 -3.34
CA ARG A 141 30.51 9.05 -4.55
C ARG A 141 30.99 7.63 -4.81
N ALA A 142 31.12 7.25 -6.07
CA ALA A 142 31.82 6.01 -6.38
C ALA A 142 33.30 6.14 -6.02
N LYS A 143 33.86 5.12 -5.36
CA LYS A 143 35.29 5.05 -5.08
C LYS A 143 36.04 4.96 -6.42
N GLN A 144 36.92 5.92 -6.71
CA GLN A 144 37.54 6.05 -8.02
C GLN A 144 39.05 6.30 -7.91
N GLU A 145 39.85 5.61 -8.72
CA GLU A 145 41.28 5.85 -8.86
C GLU A 145 41.64 6.84 -9.99
N ASN A 146 40.71 7.19 -10.90
CA ASN A 146 40.98 8.05 -12.07
C ASN A 146 39.82 8.99 -12.44
N HIS A 147 40.13 10.23 -12.84
CA HIS A 147 39.17 11.22 -13.33
C HIS A 147 38.62 10.86 -14.72
N LEU A 148 37.33 10.48 -14.81
CA LEU A 148 36.65 10.18 -16.08
C LEU A 148 35.89 11.40 -16.61
N GLN A 149 35.87 11.60 -17.94
CA GLN A 149 35.18 12.72 -18.58
C GLN A 149 33.72 12.34 -18.87
N SER A 150 32.80 12.78 -17.99
CA SER A 150 31.36 12.50 -18.08
C SER A 150 30.68 12.97 -19.39
N SER A 151 31.27 13.90 -20.14
CA SER A 151 30.63 14.57 -21.28
C SER A 151 30.41 13.71 -22.53
N MET A 152 30.94 12.48 -22.59
CA MET A 152 30.79 11.58 -23.76
C MET A 152 29.68 10.54 -23.61
N HIS A 153 29.10 10.37 -22.42
CA HIS A 153 28.14 9.29 -22.16
C HIS A 153 26.69 9.78 -22.10
N LYS A 154 25.77 8.95 -22.61
CA LYS A 154 24.33 9.15 -22.45
C LYS A 154 23.85 8.37 -21.20
N PRO A 155 22.82 8.85 -20.49
CA PRO A 155 22.22 8.06 -19.43
C PRO A 155 21.66 6.73 -19.97
N PRO A 156 21.83 5.61 -19.25
CA PRO A 156 21.36 4.29 -19.69
C PRO A 156 19.84 4.16 -19.66
N SER A 157 19.32 3.23 -20.46
CA SER A 157 17.92 2.77 -20.37
C SER A 157 17.66 2.05 -19.04
N SER A 158 16.38 1.83 -18.71
CA SER A 158 15.94 1.09 -17.52
C SER A 158 16.54 -0.32 -17.48
N THR A 159 16.55 -1.03 -18.61
CA THR A 159 17.15 -2.37 -18.73
C THR A 159 18.66 -2.36 -18.51
N THR A 160 19.39 -1.42 -19.13
CA THR A 160 20.84 -1.32 -18.94
C THR A 160 21.20 -0.91 -17.51
N ALA A 161 20.46 0.03 -16.92
CA ALA A 161 20.61 0.41 -15.52
C ALA A 161 20.31 -0.75 -14.56
N PHE A 162 19.31 -1.58 -14.86
CA PHE A 162 19.02 -2.78 -14.09
C PHE A 162 20.14 -3.83 -14.17
N GLN A 163 20.83 -3.95 -15.31
CA GLN A 163 22.02 -4.81 -15.43
C GLN A 163 23.17 -4.30 -14.55
N TYR A 164 23.41 -2.99 -14.51
CA TYR A 164 24.41 -2.38 -13.61
C TYR A 164 24.05 -2.60 -12.13
N LEU A 165 22.78 -2.41 -11.77
CA LEU A 165 22.28 -2.72 -10.42
C LEU A 165 22.49 -4.20 -10.06
N THR A 166 22.21 -5.11 -11.01
CA THR A 166 22.38 -6.56 -10.81
C THR A 166 23.84 -6.92 -10.55
N ARG A 167 24.77 -6.36 -11.33
CA ARG A 167 26.22 -6.57 -11.12
C ARG A 167 26.69 -6.02 -9.78
N PHE A 168 26.19 -4.87 -9.36
CA PHE A 168 26.45 -4.31 -8.04
C PHE A 168 25.94 -5.24 -6.92
N CYS A 169 24.73 -5.77 -7.07
CA CYS A 169 24.14 -6.73 -6.14
C CYS A 169 24.94 -8.05 -6.06
N ASP A 170 25.40 -8.58 -7.20
CA ASP A 170 26.26 -9.77 -7.25
C ASP A 170 27.61 -9.52 -6.58
N HIS A 171 28.24 -8.35 -6.84
CA HIS A 171 29.54 -7.98 -6.28
C HIS A 171 29.51 -7.90 -4.74
N HIS A 172 28.50 -7.23 -4.19
CA HIS A 172 28.31 -7.08 -2.73
C HIS A 172 27.53 -8.24 -2.09
N ARG A 173 27.06 -9.21 -2.88
CA ARG A 173 26.22 -10.33 -2.45
C ARG A 173 24.97 -9.89 -1.68
N ILE A 174 24.31 -8.84 -2.17
CA ILE A 174 23.13 -8.24 -1.54
C ILE A 174 21.90 -8.45 -2.44
N TYR A 175 20.88 -9.11 -1.93
CA TYR A 175 19.63 -9.31 -2.68
C TYR A 175 18.42 -8.90 -1.85
N ALA A 176 18.41 -9.21 -0.55
CA ALA A 176 17.33 -8.79 0.33
C ALA A 176 17.30 -7.27 0.49
N GLN A 177 18.47 -6.62 0.60
CA GLN A 177 18.55 -5.16 0.59
C GLN A 177 18.06 -4.56 -0.74
N CYS A 178 18.29 -5.24 -1.87
CA CYS A 178 17.84 -4.79 -3.20
C CYS A 178 16.32 -4.80 -3.31
N THR A 179 15.67 -5.91 -2.91
CA THR A 179 14.21 -6.00 -2.87
C THR A 179 13.60 -5.04 -1.84
N ALA A 180 14.24 -4.87 -0.68
CA ALA A 180 13.78 -3.93 0.35
C ALA A 180 13.81 -2.47 -0.14
N ALA A 181 14.89 -2.08 -0.81
CA ALA A 181 15.03 -0.75 -1.41
C ALA A 181 14.00 -0.50 -2.53
N LEU A 182 13.72 -1.51 -3.36
CA LEU A 182 12.62 -1.43 -4.34
C LEU A 182 11.27 -1.23 -3.65
N SER A 183 11.01 -1.92 -2.54
CA SER A 183 9.77 -1.71 -1.81
C SER A 183 9.71 -0.31 -1.17
N ALA A 184 10.84 0.26 -0.76
CA ALA A 184 10.91 1.62 -0.24
C ALA A 184 10.53 2.67 -1.29
N THR A 185 10.84 2.46 -2.58
CA THR A 185 10.45 3.40 -3.64
C THR A 185 8.94 3.52 -3.83
N PHE A 186 8.14 2.60 -3.28
CA PHE A 186 6.67 2.73 -3.31
C PHE A 186 6.18 3.91 -2.47
N PHE A 187 6.99 4.34 -1.50
CA PHE A 187 6.67 5.41 -0.57
C PHE A 187 7.42 6.71 -0.89
N THR A 188 8.10 6.79 -2.04
CA THR A 188 8.77 8.03 -2.51
C THR A 188 7.79 9.19 -2.54
N ARG A 189 6.53 8.95 -2.91
CA ARG A 189 5.47 9.96 -2.93
C ARG A 189 4.37 9.64 -1.94
N ASN A 190 4.75 9.51 -0.68
CA ASN A 190 3.77 9.31 0.39
C ASN A 190 3.14 10.67 0.79
N PRO A 191 1.88 10.95 0.45
CA PRO A 191 1.23 12.22 0.77
C PRO A 191 1.00 12.42 2.28
N LEU A 192 1.12 11.36 3.07
CA LEU A 192 1.00 11.42 4.52
C LEU A 192 2.30 11.87 5.21
N VAL A 193 3.43 11.80 4.51
CA VAL A 193 4.74 12.21 5.00
C VAL A 193 4.97 13.68 4.63
N ARG A 194 5.17 14.53 5.64
CA ARG A 194 5.31 15.99 5.45
C ARG A 194 6.76 16.47 5.38
N THR A 195 7.69 15.66 5.86
CA THR A 195 9.12 15.96 5.95
C THR A 195 9.88 15.10 4.95
N ALA A 196 11.03 15.57 4.47
CA ALA A 196 11.88 14.73 3.63
C ALA A 196 12.22 13.42 4.36
N PRO A 197 11.98 12.25 3.75
CA PRO A 197 12.37 10.98 4.35
C PRO A 197 13.90 10.89 4.44
N THR A 198 14.37 10.21 5.49
CA THR A 198 15.80 9.96 5.70
C THR A 198 16.12 8.51 5.36
N LEU A 199 17.24 8.30 4.69
CA LEU A 199 17.78 6.99 4.31
C LEU A 199 19.04 6.69 5.13
N PRO A 200 19.32 5.41 5.40
CA PRO A 200 20.50 5.02 6.17
C PRO A 200 21.78 5.34 5.41
N ILE A 201 22.75 5.89 6.13
CA ILE A 201 24.09 6.13 5.60
C ILE A 201 24.71 4.78 5.18
N PRO A 202 25.21 4.65 3.93
CA PRO A 202 25.85 3.42 3.48
C PRO A 202 27.04 3.01 4.34
N ARG A 203 27.18 1.71 4.60
CA ARG A 203 28.29 1.13 5.34
C ARG A 203 28.77 -0.14 4.64
N SER A 204 30.06 -0.20 4.33
CA SER A 204 30.66 -1.45 3.85
C SER A 204 30.55 -2.54 4.92
N ALA A 205 30.47 -3.80 4.49
CA ALA A 205 30.77 -4.91 5.38
C ALA A 205 32.16 -4.69 5.99
N LYS A 206 32.28 -4.84 7.31
CA LYS A 206 33.61 -4.91 7.95
C LYS A 206 34.25 -6.19 7.44
N ASP A 207 35.54 -6.14 7.05
CA ASP A 207 36.30 -7.30 6.57
C ASP A 207 36.00 -8.53 7.43
N SER A 208 35.08 -9.35 6.93
CA SER A 208 34.59 -10.52 7.64
C SER A 208 35.69 -11.54 7.44
N GLU A 209 36.46 -11.79 8.51
CA GLU A 209 37.48 -12.84 8.55
C GLU A 209 36.88 -14.13 8.00
N CYS A 210 37.28 -14.48 6.78
CA CYS A 210 37.17 -15.79 6.13
C CYS A 210 36.17 -16.77 6.77
N TYR A 211 34.88 -16.67 6.44
CA TYR A 211 33.92 -17.74 6.70
C TYR A 211 33.34 -18.29 5.40
N SER A 212 33.61 -19.59 5.22
CA SER A 212 32.82 -20.65 4.58
C SER A 212 32.18 -20.40 3.22
N THR A 213 32.28 -21.41 2.35
CA THR A 213 31.57 -21.49 1.06
C THR A 213 30.11 -21.04 1.18
N PRO A 214 29.64 -20.11 0.33
CA PRO A 214 28.29 -19.57 0.39
C PRO A 214 27.24 -20.69 0.28
N THR A 215 26.32 -20.74 1.24
CA THR A 215 25.28 -21.79 1.34
C THR A 215 24.00 -21.43 0.58
N SER A 216 24.08 -20.66 -0.52
CA SER A 216 22.92 -20.39 -1.39
C SER A 216 23.09 -21.11 -2.73
N PRO A 217 22.13 -21.97 -3.14
CA PRO A 217 22.18 -22.65 -4.42
C PRO A 217 21.80 -21.75 -5.62
N GLN A 218 21.37 -20.50 -5.40
CA GLN A 218 20.90 -19.57 -6.45
C GLN A 218 21.77 -18.30 -6.52
N SER A 219 22.05 -17.83 -7.74
CA SER A 219 22.76 -16.57 -7.96
C SER A 219 21.89 -15.37 -7.57
N VAL A 220 22.50 -14.29 -7.09
CA VAL A 220 21.80 -13.05 -6.73
C VAL A 220 21.06 -12.49 -7.94
N ALA A 221 21.69 -12.48 -9.11
CA ALA A 221 21.04 -12.16 -10.38
C ALA A 221 19.72 -12.93 -10.64
N ALA A 222 19.68 -14.24 -10.36
CA ALA A 222 18.47 -15.04 -10.56
C ALA A 222 17.35 -14.70 -9.55
N LEU A 223 17.73 -14.27 -8.34
CA LEU A 223 16.76 -13.87 -7.31
C LEU A 223 16.08 -12.53 -7.63
N ILE A 224 16.79 -11.62 -8.31
CA ILE A 224 16.28 -10.27 -8.58
C ILE A 224 15.77 -10.07 -10.02
N SER A 225 16.10 -10.95 -10.96
CA SER A 225 15.78 -10.78 -12.39
C SER A 225 14.29 -10.65 -12.68
N GLU A 226 13.43 -11.22 -11.85
CA GLU A 226 11.98 -11.10 -12.02
C GLU A 226 11.47 -9.68 -11.77
N HIS A 227 12.18 -8.87 -10.97
CA HIS A 227 11.76 -7.50 -10.70
C HIS A 227 11.71 -6.63 -11.97
N GLU A 228 12.63 -6.82 -12.93
CA GLU A 228 12.64 -6.06 -14.19
C GLU A 228 11.35 -6.22 -14.98
N LYS A 229 10.85 -7.46 -15.09
CA LYS A 229 9.61 -7.79 -15.82
C LYS A 229 8.38 -7.21 -15.15
N LEU A 230 8.42 -7.09 -13.82
CA LEU A 230 7.31 -6.63 -12.98
C LEU A 230 7.34 -5.10 -12.74
N LEU A 231 8.32 -4.37 -13.26
CA LEU A 231 8.42 -2.91 -13.07
C LEU A 231 7.13 -2.15 -13.40
N PRO A 232 6.46 -2.35 -14.55
CA PRO A 232 5.22 -1.62 -14.83
C PRO A 232 4.13 -1.84 -13.78
N TYR A 233 4.07 -3.03 -13.19
CA TYR A 233 3.10 -3.35 -12.14
C TYR A 233 3.45 -2.65 -10.81
N TYR A 234 4.72 -2.70 -10.41
CA TYR A 234 5.18 -1.95 -9.23
C TYR A 234 4.95 -0.46 -9.38
N MET A 235 5.13 0.07 -10.60
CA MET A 235 4.83 1.46 -10.93
C MET A 235 3.33 1.77 -10.75
N THR A 236 2.43 0.94 -11.28
CA THR A 236 0.99 1.16 -11.09
C THR A 236 0.58 1.09 -9.62
N LEU A 237 1.09 0.12 -8.86
CA LEU A 237 0.81 0.01 -7.42
C LEU A 237 1.30 1.22 -6.63
N SER A 238 2.50 1.71 -6.91
CA SER A 238 3.10 2.83 -6.19
C SER A 238 2.58 4.20 -6.63
N SER A 239 2.14 4.37 -7.88
CA SER A 239 1.48 5.60 -8.32
C SER A 239 0.09 5.80 -7.71
N GLN A 240 -0.55 4.71 -7.26
CA GLN A 240 -1.91 4.73 -6.72
C GLN A 240 -1.94 4.43 -5.21
N VAL A 241 -1.05 5.06 -4.44
CA VAL A 241 -0.91 4.82 -2.98
C VAL A 241 -2.25 4.85 -2.25
N TRP A 242 -3.13 5.82 -2.57
CA TRP A 242 -4.43 5.97 -1.91
C TRP A 242 -5.40 4.82 -2.14
N SER A 243 -5.37 4.18 -3.30
CA SER A 243 -6.32 3.11 -3.63
C SER A 243 -5.72 1.72 -3.42
N THR A 244 -4.41 1.53 -3.50
CA THR A 244 -3.81 0.19 -3.37
C THR A 244 -3.02 0.06 -2.06
N THR A 245 -1.87 0.74 -1.98
CA THR A 245 -0.87 0.53 -0.93
C THR A 245 -1.37 0.94 0.45
N LEU A 246 -2.08 2.07 0.57
CA LEU A 246 -2.62 2.55 1.85
C LEU A 246 -3.75 1.64 2.38
N PRO A 247 -4.81 1.31 1.61
CA PRO A 247 -5.81 0.32 2.01
C PRO A 247 -5.19 -1.01 2.44
N ALA A 248 -4.21 -1.50 1.69
CA ALA A 248 -3.52 -2.74 2.00
C ALA A 248 -2.76 -2.67 3.34
N LEU A 249 -1.94 -1.63 3.57
CA LEU A 249 -1.24 -1.49 4.85
C LEU A 249 -2.19 -1.26 6.03
N THR A 250 -3.26 -0.48 5.82
CA THR A 250 -4.24 -0.17 6.87
C THR A 250 -5.22 -1.30 7.16
N SER A 251 -5.25 -2.35 6.33
CA SER A 251 -6.01 -3.57 6.60
C SER A 251 -5.28 -4.55 7.51
N MET A 252 -4.07 -4.21 8.01
CA MET A 252 -3.30 -5.07 8.91
C MET A 252 -4.11 -5.53 10.14
N CYS A 253 -4.93 -4.66 10.72
CA CYS A 253 -5.80 -5.00 11.84
C CYS A 253 -7.16 -5.56 11.40
N PHE A 254 -7.49 -5.60 10.12
CA PHE A 254 -8.78 -6.04 9.65
C PHE A 254 -8.88 -7.57 9.67
N ASN A 255 -10.04 -8.07 10.13
CA ASN A 255 -10.38 -9.48 10.07
C ASN A 255 -11.88 -9.62 9.74
N PRO A 256 -12.26 -10.28 8.64
CA PRO A 256 -13.66 -10.36 8.20
C PRO A 256 -14.57 -11.10 9.18
N ASP A 257 -14.02 -11.94 10.07
CA ASP A 257 -14.79 -12.70 11.05
C ASP A 257 -15.18 -11.88 12.28
N ILE A 258 -14.55 -10.72 12.50
CA ILE A 258 -14.82 -9.88 13.66
C ILE A 258 -16.04 -8.98 13.34
N PRO A 259 -17.12 -9.05 14.12
CA PRO A 259 -18.26 -8.17 13.92
C PRO A 259 -17.97 -6.75 14.41
N CYS A 260 -18.67 -5.78 13.84
CA CYS A 260 -18.48 -4.35 14.07
C CYS A 260 -18.54 -3.94 15.57
N ASN A 261 -19.35 -4.62 16.38
CA ASN A 261 -19.47 -4.38 17.82
C ASN A 261 -18.31 -4.93 18.65
N LEU A 262 -17.39 -5.70 18.07
CA LEU A 262 -16.22 -6.27 18.74
C LEU A 262 -14.89 -5.67 18.26
N VAL A 263 -14.92 -4.73 17.32
CA VAL A 263 -13.75 -4.01 16.79
C VAL A 263 -12.88 -3.41 17.87
N SER A 264 -13.48 -2.79 18.89
CA SER A 264 -12.76 -2.26 20.05
C SER A 264 -11.92 -3.32 20.75
N ALA A 265 -12.52 -4.45 21.12
CA ALA A 265 -11.81 -5.53 21.81
C ALA A 265 -10.66 -6.09 20.96
N TRP A 266 -10.86 -6.15 19.64
CA TRP A 266 -9.86 -6.63 18.69
C TRP A 266 -8.68 -5.66 18.52
N ILE A 267 -8.96 -4.40 18.16
CA ILE A 267 -7.92 -3.40 17.90
C ILE A 267 -7.17 -3.04 19.19
N ASN A 268 -7.89 -2.84 20.31
CA ASN A 268 -7.27 -2.43 21.57
C ASN A 268 -6.25 -3.48 22.05
N ALA A 269 -6.57 -4.76 21.92
CA ALA A 269 -5.65 -5.84 22.28
C ALA A 269 -4.40 -5.87 21.39
N ALA A 270 -4.55 -5.61 20.09
CA ALA A 270 -3.41 -5.56 19.17
C ALA A 270 -2.46 -4.39 19.51
N PHE A 271 -3.00 -3.20 19.76
CA PHE A 271 -2.19 -2.01 20.07
C PHE A 271 -1.60 -2.01 21.49
N ALA A 272 -2.25 -2.68 22.44
CA ALA A 272 -1.64 -2.94 23.76
C ALA A 272 -0.31 -3.72 23.67
N VAL A 273 -0.11 -4.50 22.60
CA VAL A 273 1.15 -5.22 22.32
C VAL A 273 2.10 -4.43 21.42
N MET A 274 1.58 -3.73 20.41
CA MET A 274 2.40 -3.00 19.44
C MET A 274 2.93 -1.66 19.97
N ASP A 275 2.14 -0.91 20.74
CA ASP A 275 2.51 0.43 21.22
C ASP A 275 3.81 0.45 22.03
N PRO A 276 4.06 -0.48 22.98
CA PRO A 276 5.34 -0.52 23.69
C PRO A 276 6.53 -0.67 22.74
N ILE A 277 6.41 -1.53 21.71
CA ILE A 277 7.47 -1.77 20.72
C ILE A 277 7.73 -0.50 19.89
N VAL A 278 6.66 0.20 19.51
CA VAL A 278 6.74 1.47 18.79
C VAL A 278 7.38 2.55 19.67
N LYS A 279 7.01 2.65 20.95
CA LYS A 279 7.57 3.60 21.93
C LYS A 279 9.06 3.33 22.20
N GLU A 280 9.47 2.07 22.24
CA GLU A 280 10.88 1.65 22.39
C GLU A 280 11.72 1.90 21.13
N GLY A 281 11.08 2.10 19.98
CA GLY A 281 11.77 2.27 18.69
C GLY A 281 12.36 0.97 18.14
N ASP A 282 11.94 -0.20 18.63
CA ASP A 282 12.42 -1.51 18.16
C ASP A 282 11.74 -1.90 16.84
N ILE A 283 12.20 -1.27 15.76
CA ILE A 283 11.66 -1.45 14.41
C ILE A 283 11.79 -2.89 13.91
N ILE A 284 12.83 -3.62 14.34
CA ILE A 284 13.08 -5.00 13.91
C ILE A 284 12.02 -5.93 14.51
N ARG A 285 11.75 -5.79 15.81
CA ARG A 285 10.71 -6.56 16.47
C ARG A 285 9.33 -6.25 15.91
N LEU A 286 9.06 -4.97 15.64
CA LEU A 286 7.81 -4.53 15.02
C LEU A 286 7.61 -5.17 13.64
N LEU A 287 8.61 -5.06 12.75
CA LEU A 287 8.54 -5.63 11.40
C LEU A 287 8.39 -7.15 11.42
N ASN A 288 9.07 -7.85 12.33
CA ASN A 288 8.89 -9.30 12.50
C ASN A 288 7.45 -9.66 12.88
N GLY A 289 6.84 -8.92 13.80
CA GLY A 289 5.45 -9.12 14.21
C GLY A 289 4.46 -8.87 13.07
N LEU A 290 4.59 -7.72 12.39
CA LEU A 290 3.72 -7.35 11.26
C LEU A 290 3.84 -8.34 10.10
N SER A 291 5.07 -8.75 9.76
CA SER A 291 5.34 -9.71 8.70
C SER A 291 4.81 -11.11 9.03
N ALA A 292 4.88 -11.53 10.30
CA ALA A 292 4.32 -12.81 10.73
C ALA A 292 2.78 -12.81 10.70
N HIS A 293 2.15 -11.65 10.97
CA HIS A 293 0.70 -11.51 10.94
C HIS A 293 0.14 -11.46 9.51
N GLN A 294 0.77 -10.68 8.63
CA GLN A 294 0.34 -10.49 7.23
C GLN A 294 1.53 -10.61 6.27
N PRO A 295 1.99 -11.84 5.94
CA PRO A 295 3.19 -12.06 5.12
C PRO A 295 3.14 -11.41 3.74
N ARG A 296 1.95 -11.28 3.14
CA ARG A 296 1.74 -10.61 1.84
C ARG A 296 2.15 -9.15 1.84
N LEU A 297 2.09 -8.50 3.00
CA LEU A 297 2.40 -7.08 3.17
C LEU A 297 3.78 -6.85 3.79
N ALA A 298 4.54 -7.92 4.05
CA ALA A 298 5.83 -7.84 4.74
C ALA A 298 6.83 -6.91 4.03
N SER A 299 6.93 -7.01 2.70
CA SER A 299 7.79 -6.13 1.89
C SER A 299 7.35 -4.67 1.98
N LEU A 300 6.04 -4.41 1.87
CA LEU A 300 5.49 -3.05 1.98
C LEU A 300 5.74 -2.44 3.36
N TRP A 301 5.58 -3.21 4.44
CA TRP A 301 5.91 -2.76 5.79
C TRP A 301 7.41 -2.45 5.94
N LEU A 302 8.29 -3.26 5.33
CA LEU A 302 9.72 -3.00 5.29
C LEU A 302 10.05 -1.73 4.51
N GLY A 303 9.42 -1.52 3.33
CA GLY A 303 9.56 -0.30 2.55
C GLY A 303 9.07 0.94 3.30
N ALA A 304 7.91 0.85 3.96
CA ALA A 304 7.37 1.91 4.80
C ALA A 304 8.29 2.21 5.99
N ALA A 305 8.93 1.20 6.56
CA ALA A 305 9.88 1.36 7.66
C ALA A 305 11.14 2.09 7.20
N ILE A 306 11.75 1.67 6.07
CA ILE A 306 12.90 2.35 5.47
C ILE A 306 12.60 3.83 5.22
N MET A 307 11.39 4.14 4.74
CA MET A 307 10.95 5.50 4.44
C MET A 307 10.39 6.26 5.65
N GLY A 308 10.47 5.71 6.86
CA GLY A 308 10.02 6.36 8.09
C GLY A 308 8.50 6.55 8.20
N ALA A 309 7.70 5.81 7.41
CA ALA A 309 6.26 5.96 7.31
C ALA A 309 5.46 4.95 8.16
N SER A 310 6.09 3.90 8.72
CA SER A 310 5.36 2.82 9.42
C SER A 310 4.50 3.31 10.59
N SER A 311 4.98 4.27 11.38
CA SER A 311 4.22 4.83 12.52
C SER A 311 2.95 5.57 12.08
N ILE A 312 2.99 6.22 10.92
CA ILE A 312 1.83 6.89 10.33
C ILE A 312 0.76 5.86 9.98
N TYR A 313 1.13 4.78 9.28
CA TYR A 313 0.20 3.71 8.91
C TYR A 313 -0.36 2.97 10.13
N LEU A 314 0.48 2.67 11.12
CA LEU A 314 0.03 2.05 12.38
C LEU A 314 -0.99 2.92 13.11
N LYS A 315 -0.78 4.24 13.15
CA LYS A 315 -1.75 5.17 13.72
C LYS A 315 -3.09 5.15 12.95
N HIS A 316 -3.05 5.03 11.62
CA HIS A 316 -4.28 4.89 10.82
C HIS A 316 -5.01 3.58 11.14
N CYS A 317 -4.28 2.46 11.27
CA CYS A 317 -4.82 1.18 11.71
C CYS A 317 -5.48 1.30 13.09
N GLU A 318 -4.81 1.94 14.05
CA GLU A 318 -5.31 2.13 15.41
C GLU A 318 -6.62 2.92 15.43
N GLN A 319 -6.67 3.99 14.63
CA GLN A 319 -7.84 4.86 14.53
C GLN A 319 -8.98 4.23 13.72
N GLY A 320 -8.80 3.02 13.18
CA GLY A 320 -9.78 2.38 12.31
C GLY A 320 -10.00 3.12 10.99
N MET A 321 -9.02 3.90 10.54
CA MET A 321 -9.05 4.62 9.25
C MET A 321 -8.64 3.70 8.11
N THR A 322 -9.31 2.56 8.01
CA THR A 322 -9.17 1.60 6.90
C THR A 322 -10.22 1.93 5.85
N VAL A 323 -9.81 2.03 4.59
CA VAL A 323 -10.72 2.24 3.45
C VAL A 323 -10.77 0.93 2.67
N PRO A 324 -11.95 0.33 2.44
CA PRO A 324 -12.08 -0.81 1.52
C PRO A 324 -11.57 -0.46 0.14
N SER A 325 -10.85 -1.39 -0.48
CA SER A 325 -10.43 -1.24 -1.87
C SER A 325 -10.44 -2.58 -2.59
N LEU A 326 -11.28 -2.66 -3.62
CA LEU A 326 -11.32 -3.81 -4.52
C LEU A 326 -10.00 -3.96 -5.29
N GLU A 327 -9.32 -2.85 -5.60
CA GLU A 327 -8.03 -2.83 -6.27
C GLU A 327 -6.94 -3.44 -5.39
N ALA A 328 -6.89 -3.09 -4.10
CA ALA A 328 -5.98 -3.69 -3.14
C ALA A 328 -6.26 -5.19 -2.98
N GLU A 329 -7.53 -5.61 -2.89
CA GLU A 329 -7.87 -7.04 -2.79
C GLU A 329 -7.48 -7.80 -4.05
N ALA A 330 -7.81 -7.28 -5.23
CA ALA A 330 -7.52 -7.94 -6.49
C ALA A 330 -6.01 -8.02 -6.77
N TRP A 331 -5.25 -6.96 -6.50
CA TRP A 331 -3.86 -6.88 -6.92
C TRP A 331 -2.90 -7.40 -5.84
N MET A 332 -3.19 -7.19 -4.56
CA MET A 332 -2.31 -7.63 -3.46
C MET A 332 -2.84 -8.89 -2.75
N GLY A 333 -4.08 -9.30 -3.04
CA GLY A 333 -4.72 -10.45 -2.40
C GLY A 333 -4.89 -10.26 -0.90
N VAL A 334 -5.19 -9.04 -0.48
CA VAL A 334 -5.48 -8.69 0.91
C VAL A 334 -6.94 -8.35 1.08
N THR A 335 -7.60 -8.93 2.08
CA THR A 335 -9.00 -8.60 2.37
C THR A 335 -9.04 -7.28 3.13
N THR A 336 -9.86 -6.34 2.67
CA THR A 336 -10.06 -4.99 3.21
C THR A 336 -11.49 -4.75 3.68
N THR A 337 -12.44 -5.57 3.24
CA THR A 337 -13.85 -5.53 3.67
C THR A 337 -14.48 -6.92 3.73
N PHE A 338 -15.54 -7.06 4.52
CA PHE A 338 -16.34 -8.29 4.55
C PHE A 338 -17.24 -8.46 3.30
N LEU A 339 -17.52 -7.37 2.57
CA LEU A 339 -18.45 -7.36 1.43
C LEU A 339 -17.96 -8.17 0.23
N THR A 340 -16.66 -8.35 0.08
CA THR A 340 -16.04 -9.13 -1.00
C THR A 340 -16.09 -10.64 -0.74
N GLN A 341 -16.49 -11.06 0.46
CA GLN A 341 -16.66 -12.48 0.79
C GLN A 341 -17.97 -13.01 0.19
N PRO A 342 -17.99 -14.26 -0.29
CA PRO A 342 -19.22 -14.85 -0.82
C PRO A 342 -20.32 -14.91 0.25
N PRO A 343 -21.59 -14.64 -0.12
CA PRO A 343 -22.73 -14.84 0.76
C PRO A 343 -23.02 -16.34 0.94
N ARG A 344 -23.65 -16.70 2.06
CA ARG A 344 -24.15 -18.07 2.25
C ARG A 344 -25.35 -18.34 1.34
N ILE A 345 -25.59 -19.63 1.10
CA ILE A 345 -26.78 -20.11 0.38
C ILE A 345 -27.86 -20.45 1.41
N TYR A 346 -29.04 -19.86 1.25
CA TYR A 346 -30.19 -20.08 2.12
C TYR A 346 -31.26 -20.93 1.44
N ALA A 347 -31.98 -21.70 2.24
CA ALA A 347 -33.14 -22.45 1.77
C ALA A 347 -34.31 -21.52 1.41
N LYS A 348 -35.20 -21.95 0.53
CA LYS A 348 -36.36 -21.14 0.08
C LYS A 348 -37.34 -20.81 1.21
N ASP A 349 -37.37 -21.65 2.24
CA ASP A 349 -38.21 -21.54 3.44
C ASP A 349 -37.44 -20.99 4.65
N ALA A 350 -36.27 -20.38 4.44
CA ALA A 350 -35.52 -19.76 5.52
C ALA A 350 -36.33 -18.61 6.16
N ASP A 351 -36.50 -18.66 7.49
CA ASP A 351 -37.20 -17.61 8.24
C ASP A 351 -36.34 -16.35 8.44
N SER A 352 -35.01 -16.51 8.44
CA SER A 352 -34.05 -15.42 8.66
C SER A 352 -32.71 -15.66 7.97
N ILE A 353 -32.00 -14.57 7.68
CA ILE A 353 -30.65 -14.57 7.11
C ILE A 353 -29.69 -13.78 7.98
N GLN A 354 -28.39 -14.06 7.89
CA GLN A 354 -27.40 -13.23 8.57
C GLN A 354 -27.37 -11.83 7.96
N ARG A 355 -27.28 -10.78 8.78
CA ARG A 355 -27.16 -9.40 8.29
C ARG A 355 -25.94 -9.21 7.38
N GLU A 356 -24.86 -9.95 7.65
CA GLU A 356 -23.66 -9.92 6.81
C GLU A 356 -23.96 -10.36 5.37
N ASP A 357 -24.82 -11.36 5.19
CA ASP A 357 -25.18 -11.87 3.86
C ASP A 357 -26.25 -10.99 3.20
N GLU A 358 -27.14 -10.37 3.98
CA GLU A 358 -28.01 -9.30 3.49
C GLU A 358 -27.18 -8.16 2.89
N CYS A 359 -26.16 -7.68 3.61
CA CYS A 359 -25.25 -6.64 3.14
C CYS A 359 -24.49 -7.05 1.86
N LYS A 360 -23.92 -8.26 1.84
CA LYS A 360 -23.20 -8.77 0.66
C LYS A 360 -24.12 -8.86 -0.55
N LEU A 361 -25.33 -9.41 -0.39
CA LEU A 361 -26.28 -9.54 -1.49
C LEU A 361 -26.77 -8.17 -1.97
N LEU A 362 -26.99 -7.21 -1.07
CA LEU A 362 -27.31 -5.82 -1.44
C LEU A 362 -26.22 -5.23 -2.31
N PHE A 363 -24.97 -5.41 -1.92
CA PHE A 363 -23.85 -4.91 -2.71
C PHE A 363 -23.69 -5.62 -4.06
N LEU A 364 -23.82 -6.96 -4.08
CA LEU A 364 -23.52 -7.79 -5.27
C LEU A 364 -24.68 -7.87 -6.29
N ALA A 365 -25.93 -7.81 -5.82
CA ALA A 365 -27.11 -7.95 -6.69
C ALA A 365 -27.68 -6.60 -7.14
N THR A 366 -27.25 -5.49 -6.54
CA THR A 366 -27.72 -4.15 -6.93
C THR A 366 -26.99 -3.65 -8.18
N PRO A 367 -27.70 -3.15 -9.19
CA PRO A 367 -27.08 -2.50 -10.34
C PRO A 367 -26.21 -1.29 -9.94
N SER A 368 -25.03 -1.18 -10.53
CA SER A 368 -24.10 -0.06 -10.29
C SER A 368 -24.44 1.23 -11.08
N ASP A 369 -25.66 1.33 -11.62
CA ASP A 369 -26.12 2.46 -12.45
C ASP A 369 -26.60 3.68 -11.62
N GLY A 370 -26.49 3.58 -10.29
CA GLY A 370 -26.91 4.63 -9.36
C GLY A 370 -28.42 4.71 -9.15
N SER A 371 -29.20 3.76 -9.66
CA SER A 371 -30.65 3.69 -9.43
C SER A 371 -31.01 3.26 -8.00
N TYR A 372 -30.07 2.69 -7.26
CA TYR A 372 -30.29 2.15 -5.92
C TYR A 372 -29.06 2.33 -5.02
N ASP A 373 -29.30 2.74 -3.77
CA ASP A 373 -28.28 3.29 -2.87
C ASP A 373 -27.33 2.25 -2.23
N HIS A 374 -27.37 0.99 -2.67
CA HIS A 374 -26.52 -0.08 -2.14
C HIS A 374 -25.50 -0.63 -3.17
N GLY A 375 -25.48 -0.13 -4.40
CA GLY A 375 -24.63 -0.60 -5.50
C GLY A 375 -23.19 -0.06 -5.50
N TYR A 376 -22.68 0.42 -4.36
CA TYR A 376 -21.32 0.99 -4.25
C TYR A 376 -20.57 0.47 -3.02
N VAL A 377 -19.24 0.42 -3.12
CA VAL A 377 -18.35 0.06 -2.01
C VAL A 377 -18.44 1.12 -0.92
N ILE A 378 -18.69 0.69 0.31
CA ILE A 378 -18.84 1.55 1.48
C ILE A 378 -17.52 1.69 2.25
N CYS A 379 -17.40 2.71 3.10
CA CYS A 379 -16.27 2.84 4.03
C CYS A 379 -16.36 1.91 5.26
N TRP A 380 -17.47 1.19 5.43
CA TRP A 380 -17.70 0.29 6.56
C TRP A 380 -17.13 -1.11 6.29
N THR A 381 -15.93 -1.37 6.80
CA THR A 381 -15.16 -2.59 6.52
C THR A 381 -15.63 -3.82 7.30
N TRP A 382 -16.25 -3.62 8.47
CA TRP A 382 -16.57 -4.68 9.43
C TRP A 382 -18.01 -5.19 9.28
N ARG A 383 -18.19 -6.51 9.42
CA ARG A 383 -19.50 -7.15 9.25
C ARG A 383 -20.50 -6.78 10.36
N PRO A 384 -21.81 -6.64 10.05
CA PRO A 384 -22.83 -6.49 11.07
C PRO A 384 -23.07 -7.80 11.84
N PHE A 385 -23.55 -7.70 13.08
CA PHE A 385 -23.92 -8.86 13.87
C PHE A 385 -25.41 -9.21 13.76
N GLY A 386 -25.74 -10.48 14.00
CA GLY A 386 -27.10 -11.00 14.09
C GLY A 386 -27.79 -11.23 12.74
N SER A 387 -29.11 -11.41 12.77
CA SER A 387 -29.91 -11.81 11.61
C SER A 387 -31.11 -10.89 11.36
N THR A 388 -31.58 -10.91 10.12
CA THR A 388 -32.79 -10.24 9.62
C THR A 388 -33.81 -11.30 9.22
N LYS A 389 -35.08 -11.12 9.58
CA LYS A 389 -36.14 -12.01 9.08
C LYS A 389 -36.32 -11.81 7.58
N VAL A 390 -36.55 -12.87 6.83
CA VAL A 390 -36.70 -12.77 5.36
C VAL A 390 -37.85 -11.84 4.95
N CYS A 391 -38.92 -11.77 5.75
CA CYS A 391 -40.03 -10.84 5.50
C CYS A 391 -39.64 -9.35 5.62
N ASP A 392 -38.54 -9.06 6.31
CA ASP A 392 -38.05 -7.70 6.59
C ASP A 392 -36.84 -7.32 5.71
N THR A 393 -36.28 -8.24 4.93
CA THR A 393 -35.19 -7.92 3.97
C THR A 393 -35.75 -7.15 2.78
N ASP A 394 -34.86 -6.48 2.05
CA ASP A 394 -35.20 -5.91 0.75
C ASP A 394 -35.77 -6.99 -0.19
N ILE A 395 -36.78 -6.60 -0.98
CA ILE A 395 -37.51 -7.52 -1.86
C ILE A 395 -36.65 -8.03 -3.01
N LEU A 396 -35.73 -7.21 -3.52
CA LEU A 396 -34.82 -7.55 -4.62
C LEU A 396 -33.89 -8.70 -4.23
N LEU A 397 -33.51 -8.79 -2.95
CA LEU A 397 -32.61 -9.81 -2.45
C LEU A 397 -33.24 -11.19 -2.32
N ARG A 398 -34.56 -11.26 -2.15
CA ARG A 398 -35.27 -12.51 -1.79
C ARG A 398 -35.10 -13.58 -2.86
N GLU A 399 -35.02 -13.17 -4.12
CA GLU A 399 -34.78 -14.09 -5.26
C GLU A 399 -33.33 -14.60 -5.30
N HIS A 400 -32.40 -13.90 -4.64
CA HIS A 400 -30.97 -14.20 -4.64
C HIS A 400 -30.50 -15.00 -3.42
N LEU A 401 -31.34 -15.19 -2.40
CA LEU A 401 -30.97 -15.91 -1.16
C LEU A 401 -30.45 -17.34 -1.41
N GLY A 402 -30.98 -18.00 -2.46
CA GLY A 402 -30.65 -19.38 -2.81
C GLY A 402 -29.80 -19.55 -4.07
N CYS A 403 -29.35 -18.48 -4.73
CA CYS A 403 -28.74 -18.61 -6.06
C CYS A 403 -27.30 -19.16 -6.05
N GLY A 404 -26.52 -18.85 -5.01
CA GLY A 404 -25.12 -19.30 -4.87
C GLY A 404 -24.16 -18.82 -5.96
N CYS A 405 -24.53 -17.80 -6.74
CA CYS A 405 -23.75 -17.33 -7.90
C CYS A 405 -23.15 -15.93 -7.74
N HIS A 406 -23.32 -15.30 -6.56
CA HIS A 406 -22.85 -13.93 -6.31
C HIS A 406 -21.45 -13.94 -5.71
N ALA A 407 -20.47 -13.49 -6.48
CA ALA A 407 -19.10 -13.30 -6.05
C ALA A 407 -18.44 -12.20 -6.90
N LEU A 408 -17.42 -11.53 -6.34
CA LEU A 408 -16.54 -10.67 -7.12
C LEU A 408 -15.33 -11.48 -7.57
N GLU A 409 -15.05 -11.43 -8.87
CA GLU A 409 -13.86 -12.00 -9.47
C GLU A 409 -13.13 -10.90 -10.25
N TYR A 410 -11.81 -10.89 -10.13
CA TYR A 410 -10.99 -9.95 -10.92
C TYR A 410 -10.90 -10.46 -12.36
N GLU A 411 -11.50 -9.72 -13.29
CA GLU A 411 -11.45 -10.06 -14.72
C GLU A 411 -10.26 -9.39 -15.43
N GLY A 412 -9.93 -8.16 -15.04
CA GLY A 412 -8.93 -7.35 -15.69
C GLY A 412 -9.12 -5.86 -15.39
N TRP A 413 -8.53 -5.01 -16.23
CA TRP A 413 -8.75 -3.58 -16.20
C TRP A 413 -8.91 -3.06 -17.62
N SER A 414 -9.75 -2.04 -17.79
CA SER A 414 -9.99 -1.42 -19.08
C SER A 414 -9.69 0.06 -19.02
N TRP A 415 -9.02 0.57 -20.04
CA TRP A 415 -8.81 1.99 -20.26
C TRP A 415 -9.93 2.53 -21.13
N GLU A 416 -10.70 3.48 -20.60
CA GLU A 416 -11.65 4.25 -21.40
C GLU A 416 -10.91 5.42 -22.06
N LEU A 417 -10.85 5.42 -23.39
CA LEU A 417 -10.18 6.45 -24.17
C LEU A 417 -11.09 7.66 -24.36
N GLY A 418 -10.50 8.80 -24.74
CA GLY A 418 -11.26 10.05 -24.94
C GLY A 418 -12.32 10.00 -26.05
N ASP A 419 -12.25 9.01 -26.94
CA ASP A 419 -13.26 8.74 -27.97
C ASP A 419 -14.38 7.78 -27.49
N GLY A 420 -14.33 7.35 -26.23
CA GLY A 420 -15.27 6.40 -25.62
C GLY A 420 -14.97 4.93 -25.93
N SER A 421 -13.95 4.63 -26.72
CA SER A 421 -13.49 3.25 -26.92
C SER A 421 -12.81 2.70 -25.67
N ARG A 422 -12.72 1.37 -25.56
CA ARG A 422 -12.13 0.70 -24.41
C ARG A 422 -10.99 -0.22 -24.84
N ILE A 423 -9.88 -0.14 -24.13
CA ILE A 423 -8.75 -1.07 -24.27
C ILE A 423 -8.71 -1.94 -23.03
N GLU A 424 -8.91 -3.24 -23.21
CA GLU A 424 -8.85 -4.22 -22.13
C GLU A 424 -7.43 -4.75 -21.94
N ASP A 425 -7.06 -4.97 -20.68
CA ASP A 425 -5.86 -5.69 -20.28
C ASP A 425 -6.25 -6.69 -19.18
N THR A 426 -5.88 -7.95 -19.36
CA THR A 426 -6.20 -9.05 -18.43
C THR A 426 -5.46 -8.95 -17.10
N GLY A 427 -4.61 -7.94 -16.93
CA GLY A 427 -3.97 -7.62 -15.67
C GLY A 427 -2.96 -8.67 -15.23
N VAL A 428 -2.79 -8.77 -13.91
CA VAL A 428 -1.61 -9.38 -13.30
C VAL A 428 -1.76 -10.87 -13.09
N GLU A 429 -2.98 -11.36 -12.84
CA GLU A 429 -3.20 -12.76 -12.52
C GLU A 429 -2.95 -13.68 -13.73
N ALA A 430 -3.39 -13.30 -14.93
CA ALA A 430 -3.10 -14.04 -16.17
C ALA A 430 -1.59 -14.02 -16.52
N ARG A 431 -0.90 -12.91 -16.24
CA ARG A 431 0.54 -12.74 -16.52
C ARG A 431 1.41 -13.46 -15.48
N LEU A 432 1.08 -13.37 -14.19
CA LEU A 432 1.73 -14.14 -13.14
C LEU A 432 1.49 -15.64 -13.32
N ALA A 433 0.27 -16.05 -13.68
CA ALA A 433 -0.01 -17.43 -14.05
C ALA A 433 0.92 -17.87 -15.21
N SER A 434 0.98 -17.13 -16.33
CA SER A 434 1.87 -17.50 -17.44
C SER A 434 3.37 -17.48 -17.11
N LEU A 435 3.83 -16.60 -16.21
CA LEU A 435 5.21 -16.56 -15.70
C LEU A 435 5.53 -17.74 -14.77
N LEU A 436 4.59 -18.12 -13.89
CA LEU A 436 4.71 -19.29 -12.99
C LEU A 436 4.55 -20.62 -13.75
N TYR A 437 3.74 -20.66 -14.81
CA TYR A 437 3.61 -21.84 -15.69
C TYR A 437 4.84 -22.02 -16.60
N SER A 438 5.53 -20.95 -16.99
CA SER A 438 6.77 -21.05 -17.80
C SER A 438 7.94 -21.64 -17.03
N THR A 439 7.88 -21.66 -15.69
CA THR A 439 8.92 -22.25 -14.82
C THR A 439 8.54 -23.63 -14.29
N SER A 440 7.33 -24.14 -14.57
CA SER A 440 6.82 -25.40 -14.02
C SER A 440 6.40 -26.39 -15.11
N THR A 441 7.23 -27.40 -15.38
CA THR A 441 6.95 -28.50 -16.34
C THR A 441 6.01 -29.60 -15.79
N SER A 442 5.22 -29.36 -14.75
CA SER A 442 4.22 -30.33 -14.28
C SER A 442 2.79 -29.83 -14.49
N ARG A 443 2.08 -30.45 -15.43
CA ARG A 443 0.63 -30.34 -15.59
C ARG A 443 -0.07 -30.78 -14.30
N SER A 444 -0.69 -29.84 -13.59
CA SER A 444 -1.82 -30.11 -12.72
C SER A 444 -2.85 -29.01 -12.92
N MET A 445 -4.12 -29.40 -12.93
CA MET A 445 -5.25 -28.55 -13.27
C MET A 445 -5.39 -27.33 -12.35
N SER A 446 -5.90 -26.25 -12.96
CA SER A 446 -6.33 -25.00 -12.34
C SER A 446 -7.24 -25.25 -11.13
N ALA A 447 -6.66 -25.11 -9.93
CA ALA A 447 -7.39 -24.59 -8.79
C ALA A 447 -7.21 -23.06 -8.81
N PRO A 448 -8.23 -22.25 -8.45
CA PRO A 448 -7.99 -20.85 -8.11
C PRO A 448 -6.90 -20.87 -7.05
N VAL A 449 -5.90 -19.99 -7.18
CA VAL A 449 -4.80 -19.97 -6.23
C VAL A 449 -5.37 -19.51 -4.89
N SER A 450 -5.87 -20.46 -4.10
CA SER A 450 -6.19 -20.28 -2.69
C SER A 450 -4.85 -20.11 -1.99
N MET A 451 -4.32 -18.90 -2.08
CA MET A 451 -3.13 -18.45 -1.37
C MET A 451 -3.54 -18.06 0.06
N CYS A 452 -4.30 -18.93 0.72
CA CYS A 452 -4.32 -18.99 2.17
C CYS A 452 -2.97 -19.53 2.59
N VAL A 453 -1.99 -18.64 2.79
CA VAL A 453 -0.76 -18.98 3.48
C VAL A 453 -1.19 -19.53 4.83
N SER A 454 -0.93 -20.82 5.03
CA SER A 454 -1.25 -21.50 6.27
C SER A 454 -0.66 -20.69 7.42
N CYS A 455 -1.48 -20.40 8.43
CA CYS A 455 -1.02 -19.83 9.70
C CYS A 455 0.28 -20.52 10.13
N PRO A 456 1.29 -19.78 10.65
CA PRO A 456 2.46 -20.42 11.23
C PRO A 456 1.99 -21.36 12.35
N LYS A 457 2.37 -22.64 12.21
CA LYS A 457 2.21 -23.79 13.13
C LYS A 457 1.26 -23.58 14.33
N GLN A 458 0.15 -24.33 14.35
CA GLN A 458 -0.57 -24.64 15.59
C GLN A 458 0.43 -25.15 16.64
N GLY A 459 0.60 -24.39 17.72
CA GLY A 459 1.57 -24.71 18.77
C GLY A 459 1.79 -23.60 19.80
N ALA A 460 1.48 -22.34 19.49
CA ALA A 460 1.45 -21.28 20.49
C ALA A 460 0.15 -21.41 21.31
N THR A 461 0.29 -21.73 22.60
CA THR A 461 -0.83 -21.68 23.54
C THR A 461 -0.96 -20.27 24.12
N SER A 462 -2.11 -19.94 24.71
CA SER A 462 -2.30 -18.64 25.40
C SER A 462 -1.25 -18.36 26.49
N ALA A 463 -0.53 -19.38 26.98
CA ALA A 463 0.53 -19.26 27.97
C ALA A 463 1.88 -18.80 27.37
N ASP A 464 2.05 -18.89 26.05
CA ASP A 464 3.27 -18.49 25.32
C ASP A 464 3.20 -17.04 24.82
N LEU A 465 2.04 -16.38 24.95
CA LEU A 465 1.89 -14.96 24.66
C LEU A 465 2.56 -14.15 25.77
N PRO A 466 3.39 -13.13 25.43
CA PRO A 466 3.96 -12.26 26.44
C PRO A 466 2.82 -11.65 27.27
N ALA A 467 2.92 -11.74 28.59
CA ALA A 467 1.99 -11.08 29.48
C ALA A 467 1.92 -9.59 29.10
N LEU A 468 0.70 -9.03 29.08
CA LEU A 468 0.50 -7.60 28.87
C LEU A 468 1.46 -6.84 29.80
N PRO A 469 2.19 -5.83 29.30
CA PRO A 469 3.05 -5.01 30.14
C PRO A 469 2.27 -4.52 31.35
N LYS A 470 2.87 -4.59 32.54
CA LYS A 470 2.20 -4.18 33.80
C LYS A 470 1.76 -2.70 33.77
N ASP A 471 2.38 -1.91 32.90
CA ASP A 471 2.12 -0.48 32.69
C ASP A 471 1.36 -0.22 31.38
N CYS A 472 0.53 -1.17 30.92
CA CYS A 472 -0.31 -0.99 29.73
C CYS A 472 -1.34 0.13 29.97
N GLU A 473 -1.03 1.35 29.48
CA GLU A 473 -1.92 2.53 29.51
C GLU A 473 -3.16 2.39 28.60
N TYR A 474 -3.30 1.26 27.90
CA TYR A 474 -4.39 1.04 26.95
C TYR A 474 -5.69 0.69 27.66
N ASP A 475 -6.75 1.47 27.40
CA ASP A 475 -8.10 1.13 27.87
C ASP A 475 -8.69 -0.01 27.02
N LEU A 476 -8.39 -1.25 27.43
CA LEU A 476 -8.88 -2.47 26.79
C LEU A 476 -10.42 -2.56 26.77
N TYR A 477 -11.09 -1.87 27.68
CA TYR A 477 -12.55 -1.89 27.82
C TYR A 477 -13.24 -0.74 27.07
N SER A 478 -12.48 0.14 26.41
CA SER A 478 -13.04 1.23 25.60
C SER A 478 -13.80 0.71 24.38
N GLU A 479 -15.10 0.99 24.30
CA GLU A 479 -15.98 0.66 23.16
C GLU A 479 -15.96 1.71 22.03
N GLN A 480 -15.08 2.72 22.12
CA GLN A 480 -15.08 3.86 21.20
C GLN A 480 -14.85 3.44 19.74
N LYS A 481 -13.97 2.48 19.48
CA LYS A 481 -13.64 2.01 18.13
C LYS A 481 -14.73 1.15 17.51
N SER A 482 -15.61 0.54 18.31
CA SER A 482 -16.78 -0.21 17.84
C SER A 482 -17.98 0.67 17.48
N THR A 483 -18.08 1.87 18.06
CA THR A 483 -19.26 2.73 17.91
C THR A 483 -19.50 3.16 16.46
N ASN A 484 -18.49 3.72 15.79
CA ASN A 484 -18.63 4.22 14.43
C ASN A 484 -18.86 3.11 13.38
N PRO A 485 -18.07 2.00 13.37
CA PRO A 485 -18.34 0.88 12.47
C PRO A 485 -19.73 0.29 12.66
N THR A 486 -20.17 0.13 13.92
CA THR A 486 -21.50 -0.42 14.24
C THR A 486 -22.61 0.49 13.75
N ARG A 487 -22.56 1.79 14.08
CA ARG A 487 -23.52 2.77 13.56
C ARG A 487 -23.53 2.79 12.03
N GLY A 488 -22.35 2.91 11.43
CA GLY A 488 -22.17 3.06 10.00
C GLY A 488 -22.80 1.92 9.21
N ILE A 489 -22.48 0.67 9.55
CA ILE A 489 -22.96 -0.48 8.78
C ILE A 489 -24.47 -0.71 8.94
N PHE A 490 -25.03 -0.46 10.13
CA PHE A 490 -26.47 -0.60 10.34
C PHE A 490 -27.26 0.54 9.70
N CYS A 491 -26.75 1.77 9.71
CA CYS A 491 -27.36 2.89 8.98
C CYS A 491 -27.28 2.68 7.47
N TRP A 492 -26.18 2.11 6.96
CA TRP A 492 -26.08 1.75 5.55
C TRP A 492 -27.05 0.64 5.17
N LEU A 493 -27.15 -0.43 5.97
CA LEU A 493 -28.09 -1.54 5.72
C LEU A 493 -29.57 -1.09 5.78
N ARG A 494 -29.86 0.04 6.43
CA ARG A 494 -31.21 0.55 6.69
C ARG A 494 -31.37 1.98 6.20
N LEU A 495 -30.78 2.31 5.04
CA LEU A 495 -30.91 3.62 4.41
C LEU A 495 -32.38 4.00 4.18
N ASP A 496 -33.22 3.03 3.81
CA ASP A 496 -34.67 3.20 3.60
C ASP A 496 -35.51 3.08 4.88
N GLY A 497 -34.86 2.93 6.03
CA GLY A 497 -35.49 2.81 7.34
C GLY A 497 -35.37 1.42 7.96
N PHE A 498 -35.67 1.35 9.26
CA PHE A 498 -35.58 0.12 10.03
C PHE A 498 -36.92 -0.63 10.07
N PRO A 499 -36.92 -1.97 9.93
CA PRO A 499 -38.13 -2.77 10.09
C PRO A 499 -38.61 -2.76 11.55
N ALA A 500 -39.90 -2.98 11.76
CA ALA A 500 -40.52 -2.98 13.09
C ALA A 500 -39.90 -4.02 14.03
N ASN A 501 -39.46 -5.16 13.49
CA ASN A 501 -38.77 -6.21 14.25
C ASN A 501 -37.37 -5.79 14.75
N GLU A 502 -36.80 -4.69 14.25
CA GLU A 502 -35.51 -4.14 14.68
C GLU A 502 -35.66 -2.93 15.61
N LYS A 503 -36.82 -2.77 16.27
CA LYS A 503 -37.07 -1.71 17.26
C LYS A 503 -36.02 -1.59 18.35
N GLY A 504 -35.49 -2.71 18.84
CA GLY A 504 -34.40 -2.69 19.83
C GLY A 504 -33.08 -2.11 19.29
N ILE A 505 -32.88 -2.08 17.97
CA ILE A 505 -31.66 -1.60 17.32
C ILE A 505 -31.76 -0.09 17.08
N TYR A 506 -32.80 0.37 16.38
CA TYR A 506 -32.89 1.80 16.02
C TYR A 506 -33.21 2.71 17.21
N GLN A 507 -33.63 2.16 18.35
CA GLN A 507 -33.79 2.91 19.61
C GLN A 507 -32.49 2.98 20.42
N HIS A 508 -31.44 2.25 20.03
CA HIS A 508 -30.20 2.25 20.76
C HIS A 508 -29.47 3.59 20.61
N SER A 509 -28.83 4.03 21.69
CA SER A 509 -28.05 5.28 21.77
C SER A 509 -26.93 5.46 20.74
N TRP A 510 -26.38 4.38 20.15
CA TRP A 510 -25.38 4.50 19.09
C TRP A 510 -26.01 4.73 17.71
N VAL A 511 -27.29 4.44 17.52
CA VAL A 511 -28.04 4.80 16.29
C VAL A 511 -28.64 6.20 16.43
N VAL A 512 -29.26 6.49 17.57
CA VAL A 512 -29.89 7.79 17.85
C VAL A 512 -28.86 8.77 18.42
N ILE A 513 -28.26 9.59 17.56
CA ILE A 513 -27.51 10.77 18.03
C ILE A 513 -28.54 11.74 18.59
N GLY A 514 -28.45 12.02 19.89
CA GLY A 514 -29.43 12.85 20.59
C GLY A 514 -29.72 14.14 19.83
N ARG A 515 -31.01 14.35 19.48
CA ARG A 515 -31.57 15.69 19.62
C ARG A 515 -31.22 16.10 21.04
N ARG A 516 -30.31 17.05 21.23
CA ARG A 516 -30.16 17.70 22.53
C ARG A 516 -31.56 18.12 22.97
N LYS A 517 -31.90 17.82 24.22
CA LYS A 517 -33.09 18.31 24.89
C LYS A 517 -33.03 19.83 24.97
N ASP A 518 -33.35 20.53 23.90
CA ASP A 518 -33.54 21.98 23.89
C ASP A 518 -34.95 22.36 23.41
N GLU A 519 -35.92 21.45 23.61
CA GLU A 519 -37.34 21.81 23.56
C GLU A 519 -38.01 21.17 24.79
N GLU A 520 -37.88 21.84 25.93
CA GLU A 520 -38.98 21.84 26.90
C GLU A 520 -40.17 22.46 26.15
N VAL A 521 -40.98 21.57 25.56
CA VAL A 521 -42.29 21.95 25.05
C VAL A 521 -43.13 22.21 26.29
N ASP A 522 -43.21 23.48 26.65
CA ASP A 522 -44.24 23.94 27.58
C ASP A 522 -45.61 23.66 26.94
N GLU A 523 -46.37 22.78 27.58
CA GLU A 523 -47.78 22.58 27.31
C GLU A 523 -48.54 23.85 27.71
N TYR A 524 -48.95 24.65 26.73
CA TYR A 524 -50.14 25.47 26.85
C TYR A 524 -51.01 25.31 25.61
N GLU A 525 -52.10 24.58 25.80
CA GLU A 525 -53.29 24.64 24.95
C GLU A 525 -53.83 26.08 24.92
N SER A 526 -54.12 26.62 23.73
CA SER A 526 -55.27 27.53 23.52
C SER A 526 -55.58 27.67 22.03
N ASP A 527 -56.86 27.46 21.72
CA ASP A 527 -57.59 27.74 20.48
C ASP A 527 -57.20 29.04 19.75
N ASP A 528 -57.16 29.04 18.41
CA ASP A 528 -58.32 29.36 17.54
C ASP A 528 -57.90 29.73 16.10
N SER A 529 -58.70 29.27 15.13
CA SER A 529 -59.08 29.86 13.84
C SER A 529 -58.07 30.42 12.80
N THR A 530 -58.30 29.92 11.56
CA THR A 530 -58.27 30.57 10.22
C THR A 530 -57.00 30.71 9.36
N ALA A 531 -57.04 29.92 8.26
CA ALA A 531 -56.99 30.31 6.84
C ALA A 531 -55.72 30.92 6.20
N GLY A 532 -55.30 30.29 5.07
CA GLY A 532 -54.56 30.98 4.00
C GLY A 532 -53.64 30.13 3.10
N ALA A 533 -54.21 29.52 2.05
CA ALA A 533 -53.78 29.59 0.64
C ALA A 533 -52.25 29.52 0.29
N ARG A 534 -51.78 28.45 -0.38
CA ARG A 534 -51.77 28.21 -1.85
C ARG A 534 -50.63 28.91 -2.61
N ALA A 535 -49.86 28.11 -3.36
CA ALA A 535 -49.21 28.32 -4.68
C ALA A 535 -47.73 27.87 -4.67
N GLN A 536 -47.35 26.72 -5.23
CA GLN A 536 -47.14 26.39 -6.66
C GLN A 536 -46.08 27.23 -7.39
N ARG A 537 -45.00 26.52 -7.79
CA ARG A 537 -44.24 26.58 -9.05
C ARG A 537 -43.56 27.89 -9.46
N VAL A 538 -42.23 27.85 -9.63
CA VAL A 538 -41.52 28.46 -10.77
C VAL A 538 -40.33 27.58 -11.14
N GLU A 539 -40.29 27.16 -12.41
CA GLU A 539 -39.11 26.67 -13.14
C GLU A 539 -38.20 27.84 -13.49
N ASN A 540 -36.89 27.68 -13.27
CA ASN A 540 -35.84 27.75 -14.30
C ASN A 540 -34.51 27.29 -13.71
#